data_AF-A0A4S4DIR2-F1
#
_entry.id   AF-A0A4S4DIR2-F1
#
_cell.length_a   1.000
_cell.length_b   1.000
_cell.length_c   1.000
_cell.angle_alpha   90.00
_cell.angle_beta   90.00
_cell.angle_gamma   90.00
#
_symmetry.space_group_name_H-M   'P 1'
#
loop_
_entity.id
_entity.type
_entity.pdbx_description
1 polymer ?
#
loop_
_entity_poly.entity_id
_entity_poly.type
_entity_poly.pdbx_seq_one_letter_code
_entity_poly.pdbx_strand_id
1 'polypeptide(L)'
;MSFNDDEPIVASQDVSGEKPATFLAGKTKAKIINKATAPLEQSEFKVMLELMGAGSGNDRSGVDLVTVLDVSGSMDGEKLEKMKIAMLFMIKKLSPIDRLSIVTFSGGSKRLCPLRQITENSQAEIEKLVNALVANGGTNISAGLQTGLKVLNDRRHTSGRVVGIMLMSDGQPNQGDDAAQVPVGNVPVYTFGFGADHDPRVLNAIANHSMGGTFSEVRNQNNLSIAFSQCLAGLLTVVVQDLKLTVTKVESTIVKVSAGNYPQSKDDDASPVTVSFGDLYNKEVRKVIVDLLLPAASSPTGSDVLEITYTYSTGGKLFDASPIILTVSRTGRTSVEPEREEVMMEENRLRTAQMIKESRVMADDKKLDGALKKLAEAQSLLENVVNDESNPLIEMLKSELQQMSRLMKTQEIYEKQGRPFALSSETSHNRQRFAARGDDPKELRLFATPRMDAYLEQAMSFDEDPSKPLPSVDEDEKHEPEPEPEPEPEPIPPMVGTLSHYIQTAIQVKGYHGMLKTQGADLDFVTHFTFSYYGDH
;
A
#
# COMPACT_ATOMS: atom_id res chain seq x y z
N MET A 1 26.67 15.57 -21.55
CA MET A 1 25.53 15.94 -22.43
C MET A 1 24.29 16.07 -21.56
N SER A 2 23.63 17.22 -21.50
CA SER A 2 22.38 17.42 -20.75
C SER A 2 21.18 17.18 -21.68
N PHE A 3 20.12 16.56 -21.19
CA PHE A 3 18.90 16.22 -21.95
C PHE A 3 17.84 17.31 -21.75
N ASN A 4 18.05 18.47 -22.38
CA ASN A 4 17.23 19.68 -22.22
C ASN A 4 16.06 19.77 -23.21
N ASP A 5 15.49 18.64 -23.64
CA ASP A 5 14.58 18.53 -24.80
C ASP A 5 13.14 18.13 -24.48
N ASP A 6 12.66 18.39 -23.25
CA ASP A 6 11.26 18.17 -22.88
C ASP A 6 10.28 19.06 -23.68
N GLU A 7 9.18 18.45 -24.13
CA GLU A 7 8.08 19.17 -24.79
C GLU A 7 7.27 20.01 -23.78
N PRO A 8 6.84 21.24 -24.16
CA PRO A 8 5.95 22.07 -23.36
C PRO A 8 4.55 21.44 -23.27
N ILE A 9 3.94 21.50 -22.08
CA ILE A 9 2.59 20.99 -21.82
C ILE A 9 1.59 21.78 -22.66
N VAL A 10 0.85 21.12 -23.55
CA VAL A 10 -0.32 21.71 -24.21
C VAL A 10 -1.46 21.75 -23.19
N ALA A 11 -1.90 22.95 -22.81
CA ALA A 11 -3.08 23.11 -21.97
C ALA A 11 -4.31 22.55 -22.69
N SER A 12 -5.08 21.70 -21.99
CA SER A 12 -6.39 21.24 -22.43
C SER A 12 -7.29 22.45 -22.70
N GLN A 13 -7.86 22.55 -23.89
CA GLN A 13 -8.87 23.56 -24.20
C GLN A 13 -10.11 23.32 -23.33
N ASP A 14 -10.48 24.35 -22.56
CA ASP A 14 -11.71 24.43 -21.78
C ASP A 14 -12.95 24.25 -22.68
N VAL A 15 -13.68 23.16 -22.50
CA VAL A 15 -15.10 23.10 -22.88
C VAL A 15 -15.90 23.31 -21.61
N SER A 16 -16.42 24.52 -21.48
CA SER A 16 -17.19 25.04 -20.36
C SER A 16 -18.47 24.25 -20.07
N GLY A 17 -18.71 23.95 -18.80
CA GLY A 17 -20.00 23.55 -18.23
C GLY A 17 -19.95 23.47 -16.70
N GLU A 18 -20.34 24.56 -16.01
CA GLU A 18 -20.64 24.66 -14.56
C GLU A 18 -21.58 23.52 -14.08
N LYS A 19 -21.65 22.99 -12.84
CA LYS A 19 -21.30 23.27 -11.42
C LYS A 19 -21.70 21.98 -10.61
N PRO A 20 -21.53 21.83 -9.27
CA PRO A 20 -20.68 22.54 -8.31
C PRO A 20 -19.66 21.61 -7.60
N ALA A 21 -18.65 22.23 -7.00
CA ALA A 21 -17.65 21.58 -6.16
C ALA A 21 -18.25 21.10 -4.83
N THR A 22 -18.22 19.79 -4.62
CA THR A 22 -18.33 19.17 -3.30
C THR A 22 -16.89 18.88 -2.86
N PHE A 23 -16.38 19.63 -1.88
CA PHE A 23 -15.04 19.42 -1.35
C PHE A 23 -15.00 18.12 -0.55
N LEU A 24 -14.33 17.10 -1.10
CA LEU A 24 -13.85 15.95 -0.34
C LEU A 24 -12.80 16.46 0.66
N ALA A 25 -13.10 16.32 1.95
CA ALA A 25 -12.12 16.49 3.01
C ALA A 25 -11.07 15.37 2.90
N GLY A 26 -10.01 15.64 2.14
CA GLY A 26 -8.78 14.84 2.03
C GLY A 26 -8.79 13.75 0.96
N LYS A 27 -7.65 13.56 0.27
CA LYS A 27 -7.41 12.40 -0.61
C LYS A 27 -6.86 11.17 0.15
N THR A 28 -6.92 11.20 1.47
CA THR A 28 -6.48 10.13 2.37
C THR A 28 -7.51 9.96 3.48
N LYS A 29 -7.89 8.72 3.78
CA LYS A 29 -8.68 8.37 4.96
C LYS A 29 -7.74 7.76 6.00
N ALA A 30 -7.83 8.23 7.25
CA ALA A 30 -7.09 7.67 8.37
C ALA A 30 -8.06 7.00 9.35
N LYS A 31 -7.80 5.75 9.73
CA LYS A 31 -8.55 5.02 10.76
C LYS A 31 -7.59 4.63 11.88
N ILE A 32 -8.06 4.76 13.13
CA ILE A 32 -7.31 4.38 14.33
C ILE A 32 -8.03 3.19 14.96
N ILE A 33 -7.29 2.13 15.25
CA ILE A 33 -7.80 0.89 15.83
C ILE A 33 -6.96 0.56 17.07
N ASN A 34 -7.62 0.49 18.22
CA ASN A 34 -7.04 0.17 19.52
C ASN A 34 -8.13 -0.35 20.47
N LYS A 35 -7.71 -0.95 21.58
CA LYS A 35 -8.60 -1.27 22.70
C LYS A 35 -9.23 0.00 23.27
N ALA A 36 -10.49 -0.07 23.72
CA ALA A 36 -11.17 1.08 24.30
C ALA A 36 -10.59 1.47 25.67
N THR A 37 -10.05 0.49 26.40
CA THR A 37 -9.59 0.67 27.78
C THR A 37 -8.18 0.15 28.03
N ALA A 38 -7.53 0.67 29.07
CA ALA A 38 -6.25 0.19 29.58
C ALA A 38 -6.28 0.14 31.13
N PRO A 39 -5.49 -0.75 31.77
CA PRO A 39 -5.46 -0.88 33.24
C PRO A 39 -4.87 0.37 33.92
N LEU A 40 -4.95 0.50 35.25
CA LEU A 40 -4.29 1.61 35.97
C LEU A 40 -2.79 1.38 36.11
N GLU A 41 -2.33 0.13 36.15
CA GLU A 41 -0.93 -0.22 36.22
C GLU A 41 -0.19 0.17 34.93
N GLN A 42 1.14 0.19 35.00
CA GLN A 42 1.95 0.32 33.81
C GLN A 42 1.69 -0.86 32.88
N SER A 43 1.40 -0.57 31.60
CA SER A 43 0.95 -1.60 30.65
C SER A 43 1.39 -1.28 29.22
N GLU A 44 1.68 -2.32 28.45
CA GLU A 44 1.82 -2.22 27.00
C GLU A 44 0.46 -1.95 26.34
N PHE A 45 0.47 -1.10 25.32
CA PHE A 45 -0.73 -0.71 24.59
C PHE A 45 -0.40 -0.54 23.11
N LYS A 46 -1.25 -1.06 22.23
CA LYS A 46 -1.03 -1.01 20.78
C LYS A 46 -2.05 -0.11 20.12
N VAL A 47 -1.57 0.67 19.16
CA VAL A 47 -2.39 1.53 18.31
C VAL A 47 -2.06 1.18 16.88
N MET A 48 -3.06 0.74 16.11
CA MET A 48 -2.92 0.56 14.68
C MET A 48 -3.52 1.75 13.93
N LEU A 49 -2.77 2.28 12.98
CA LEU A 49 -3.17 3.36 12.09
C LEU A 49 -3.31 2.77 10.69
N GLU A 50 -4.45 2.99 10.04
CA GLU A 50 -4.67 2.63 8.64
C GLU A 50 -4.82 3.90 7.80
N LEU A 51 -3.94 4.09 6.82
CA LEU A 51 -3.97 5.20 5.86
C LEU A 51 -4.38 4.66 4.49
N MET A 52 -5.52 5.11 3.97
CA MET A 52 -6.06 4.66 2.69
C MET A 52 -6.10 5.81 1.69
N GLY A 53 -5.64 5.57 0.46
CA GLY A 53 -5.79 6.52 -0.64
C GLY A 53 -7.27 6.61 -1.07
N ALA A 54 -7.81 7.82 -1.14
CA ALA A 54 -9.19 8.06 -1.52
C ALA A 54 -9.24 9.21 -2.53
N GLY A 55 -9.40 8.91 -3.82
CA GLY A 55 -9.55 9.95 -4.84
C GLY A 55 -10.60 9.59 -5.89
N SER A 56 -11.20 10.61 -6.50
CA SER A 56 -11.92 10.48 -7.76
C SER A 56 -10.92 10.64 -8.90
N GLY A 57 -10.91 9.71 -9.84
CA GLY A 57 -9.90 9.64 -10.89
C GLY A 57 -9.92 10.82 -11.89
N ASN A 58 -11.05 11.54 -12.00
CA ASN A 58 -11.22 12.73 -12.84
C ASN A 58 -10.19 13.87 -12.61
N ASP A 59 -9.37 13.83 -11.55
CA ASP A 59 -8.31 14.80 -11.25
C ASP A 59 -7.00 14.09 -10.86
N ARG A 60 -6.59 13.11 -11.67
CA ARG A 60 -5.30 12.43 -11.53
C ARG A 60 -4.15 13.29 -12.03
N SER A 61 -3.01 13.19 -11.35
CA SER A 61 -1.78 13.84 -11.79
C SER A 61 -1.20 13.09 -13.00
N GLY A 62 -0.69 13.83 -14.00
CA GLY A 62 0.00 13.22 -15.14
C GLY A 62 1.27 12.51 -14.70
N VAL A 63 1.56 11.36 -15.33
CA VAL A 63 2.72 10.53 -14.99
C VAL A 63 3.90 10.85 -15.90
N ASP A 64 5.11 10.92 -15.36
CA ASP A 64 6.36 10.90 -16.09
C ASP A 64 7.06 9.56 -15.88
N LEU A 65 6.95 8.72 -16.89
CA LEU A 65 7.41 7.34 -16.86
C LEU A 65 8.66 7.19 -17.71
N VAL A 66 9.69 6.56 -17.14
CA VAL A 66 10.84 6.10 -17.90
C VAL A 66 10.94 4.58 -17.83
N THR A 67 10.84 3.92 -18.97
CA THR A 67 11.06 2.48 -19.06
C THR A 67 12.52 2.21 -19.42
N VAL A 68 13.20 1.41 -18.61
CA VAL A 68 14.60 1.01 -18.79
C VAL A 68 14.60 -0.48 -19.12
N LEU A 69 14.81 -0.81 -20.39
CA LEU A 69 14.58 -2.15 -20.94
C LEU A 69 15.89 -2.83 -21.36
N ASP A 70 16.08 -4.06 -20.91
CA ASP A 70 17.17 -4.92 -21.37
C ASP A 70 16.92 -5.36 -22.81
N VAL A 71 17.90 -5.14 -23.68
CA VAL A 71 17.95 -5.62 -25.06
C VAL A 71 19.24 -6.38 -25.33
N SER A 72 19.82 -7.01 -24.31
CA SER A 72 20.99 -7.88 -24.41
C SER A 72 20.69 -9.15 -25.21
N GLY A 73 21.72 -9.89 -25.58
CA GLY A 73 21.57 -11.10 -26.39
C GLY A 73 20.68 -12.19 -25.74
N SER A 74 20.52 -12.22 -24.42
CA SER A 74 19.64 -13.17 -23.72
C SER A 74 18.16 -12.93 -23.97
N MET A 75 17.79 -11.72 -24.40
CA MET A 75 16.43 -11.35 -24.75
C MET A 75 16.00 -11.84 -26.13
N ASP A 76 16.90 -12.41 -26.94
CA ASP A 76 16.57 -12.83 -28.31
C ASP A 76 15.40 -13.84 -28.36
N GLY A 77 14.62 -13.77 -29.44
CA GLY A 77 13.44 -14.61 -29.64
C GLY A 77 12.22 -14.18 -28.83
N GLU A 78 11.57 -15.15 -28.18
CA GLU A 78 10.25 -14.97 -27.55
C GLU A 78 10.24 -13.91 -26.43
N LYS A 79 11.33 -13.81 -25.65
CA LYS A 79 11.47 -12.85 -24.56
C LYS A 79 11.32 -11.40 -25.04
N LEU A 80 12.01 -11.02 -26.12
CA LEU A 80 11.93 -9.69 -26.70
C LEU A 80 10.53 -9.41 -27.25
N GLU A 81 9.90 -10.40 -27.91
CA GLU A 81 8.55 -10.25 -28.44
C GLU A 81 7.51 -10.05 -27.32
N LYS A 82 7.63 -10.79 -26.20
CA LYS A 82 6.77 -10.58 -25.02
C LYS A 82 6.98 -9.22 -24.38
N MET A 83 8.22 -8.74 -24.31
CA MET A 83 8.52 -7.38 -23.85
C MET A 83 7.91 -6.32 -24.78
N LYS A 84 7.97 -6.50 -26.10
CA LYS A 84 7.32 -5.60 -27.06
C LYS A 84 5.82 -5.55 -26.83
N ILE A 85 5.15 -6.70 -26.67
CA ILE A 85 3.70 -6.75 -26.38
C ILE A 85 3.37 -6.01 -25.08
N ALA A 86 4.11 -6.26 -24.00
CA ALA A 86 3.93 -5.58 -22.72
C ALA A 86 4.08 -4.05 -22.85
N MET A 87 5.07 -3.59 -23.62
CA MET A 87 5.29 -2.18 -23.89
C MET A 87 4.17 -1.56 -24.75
N LEU A 88 3.65 -2.29 -25.74
CA LEU A 88 2.52 -1.83 -26.55
C LEU A 88 1.26 -1.67 -25.70
N PHE A 89 1.00 -2.60 -24.79
CA PHE A 89 -0.09 -2.46 -23.81
C PHE A 89 0.06 -1.17 -23.01
N MET A 90 1.24 -0.94 -22.42
CA MET A 90 1.49 0.28 -21.64
C MET A 90 1.30 1.55 -22.45
N ILE A 91 1.87 1.62 -23.65
CA ILE A 91 1.76 2.79 -24.53
C ILE A 91 0.30 3.12 -24.84
N LYS A 92 -0.54 2.10 -25.07
CA LYS A 92 -1.98 2.27 -25.34
C LYS A 92 -2.81 2.67 -24.11
N LYS A 93 -2.32 2.39 -22.90
CA LYS A 93 -2.98 2.77 -21.64
C LYS A 93 -2.60 4.17 -21.15
N LEU A 94 -1.50 4.73 -21.63
CA LEU A 94 -1.12 6.10 -21.34
C LEU A 94 -1.99 7.08 -22.12
N SER A 95 -2.24 8.25 -21.52
CA SER A 95 -3.05 9.31 -22.11
C SER A 95 -2.19 10.54 -22.47
N PRO A 96 -2.73 11.54 -23.18
CA PRO A 96 -1.99 12.75 -23.55
C PRO A 96 -1.42 13.57 -22.37
N ILE A 97 -1.97 13.42 -21.15
CA ILE A 97 -1.42 14.09 -19.97
C ILE A 97 -0.15 13.41 -19.43
N ASP A 98 0.13 12.17 -19.85
CA ASP A 98 1.27 11.37 -19.43
C ASP A 98 2.44 11.54 -20.39
N ARG A 99 3.67 11.38 -19.87
CA ARG A 99 4.89 11.41 -20.66
C ARG A 99 5.67 10.12 -20.50
N LEU A 100 6.21 9.62 -21.61
CA LEU A 100 7.00 8.39 -21.66
C LEU A 100 8.37 8.67 -22.30
N SER A 101 9.42 8.12 -21.70
CA SER A 101 10.72 7.94 -22.34
C SER A 101 11.12 6.47 -22.28
N ILE A 102 11.66 5.95 -23.38
CA ILE A 102 12.19 4.60 -23.45
C ILE A 102 13.70 4.66 -23.51
N VAL A 103 14.34 4.04 -22.52
CA VAL A 103 15.76 3.79 -22.45
C VAL A 103 15.97 2.29 -22.65
N THR A 104 16.85 1.91 -23.56
CA THR A 104 17.31 0.54 -23.67
C THR A 104 18.74 0.42 -23.20
N PHE A 105 19.11 -0.76 -22.71
CA PHE A 105 20.49 -1.07 -22.38
C PHE A 105 20.89 -2.46 -22.87
N SER A 106 22.16 -2.56 -23.23
CA SER A 106 22.86 -3.83 -23.40
C SER A 106 24.28 -3.66 -22.85
N GLY A 107 25.33 -3.59 -23.69
CA GLY A 107 26.67 -3.22 -23.21
C GLY A 107 26.80 -1.75 -22.79
N GLY A 108 25.94 -0.89 -23.34
CA GLY A 108 25.75 0.50 -22.93
C GLY A 108 24.27 0.87 -22.97
N SER A 109 23.95 2.13 -22.68
CA SER A 109 22.58 2.63 -22.67
C SER A 109 22.29 3.55 -23.86
N LYS A 110 21.03 3.51 -24.33
CA LYS A 110 20.53 4.38 -25.39
C LYS A 110 19.13 4.86 -25.04
N ARG A 111 18.92 6.18 -25.09
CA ARG A 111 17.58 6.78 -25.05
C ARG A 111 16.96 6.70 -26.45
N LEU A 112 15.87 5.97 -26.61
CA LEU A 112 15.18 5.80 -27.89
C LEU A 112 14.26 6.96 -28.23
N CYS A 113 13.61 7.54 -27.23
CA CYS A 113 12.81 8.74 -27.38
C CYS A 113 13.04 9.69 -26.20
N PRO A 114 12.98 11.02 -26.42
CA PRO A 114 12.92 11.98 -25.32
C PRO A 114 11.64 11.77 -24.50
N LEU A 115 11.59 12.36 -23.31
CA LEU A 115 10.40 12.33 -22.48
C LEU A 115 9.31 13.19 -23.14
N ARG A 116 8.34 12.54 -23.77
CA ARG A 116 7.32 13.20 -24.61
C ARG A 116 5.92 12.78 -24.22
N GLN A 117 4.95 13.66 -24.48
CA GLN A 117 3.54 13.38 -24.22
C GLN A 117 3.03 12.24 -25.12
N ILE A 118 2.07 11.45 -24.64
CA ILE A 118 1.42 10.38 -25.42
C ILE A 118 0.20 10.92 -26.17
N THR A 119 0.46 11.66 -27.24
CA THR A 119 -0.56 12.04 -28.24
C THR A 119 -0.75 10.93 -29.26
N GLU A 120 -1.83 10.93 -30.04
CA GLU A 120 -2.05 9.92 -31.09
C GLU A 120 -0.85 9.78 -32.06
N ASN A 121 -0.24 10.90 -32.44
CA ASN A 121 0.92 10.92 -33.33
C ASN A 121 2.18 10.35 -32.65
N SER A 122 2.51 10.83 -31.46
CA SER A 122 3.70 10.37 -30.75
C SER A 122 3.56 8.92 -30.31
N GLN A 123 2.35 8.46 -29.96
CA GLN A 123 2.05 7.07 -29.66
C GLN A 123 2.46 6.16 -30.82
N ALA A 124 1.96 6.41 -32.03
CA ALA A 124 2.29 5.60 -33.21
C ALA A 124 3.80 5.57 -33.52
N GLU A 125 4.51 6.68 -33.26
CA GLU A 125 5.97 6.72 -33.38
C GLU A 125 6.69 5.90 -32.31
N ILE A 126 6.25 5.95 -31.04
CA ILE A 126 6.84 5.12 -29.97
C ILE A 126 6.59 3.65 -30.25
N GLU A 127 5.37 3.27 -30.68
CA GLU A 127 5.04 1.89 -31.03
C GLU A 127 5.99 1.36 -32.13
N LYS A 128 6.30 2.17 -33.15
CA LYS A 128 7.29 1.82 -34.19
C LYS A 128 8.70 1.62 -33.63
N LEU A 129 9.14 2.48 -32.70
CA LEU A 129 10.45 2.35 -32.06
C LEU A 129 10.55 1.06 -31.23
N VAL A 130 9.49 0.68 -30.50
CA VAL A 130 9.43 -0.56 -29.73
C VAL A 130 9.46 -1.78 -30.64
N ASN A 131 8.68 -1.77 -31.73
CA ASN A 131 8.67 -2.88 -32.69
C ASN A 131 10.01 -3.09 -33.39
N ALA A 132 10.79 -2.02 -33.56
CA ALA A 132 12.13 -2.05 -34.16
C ALA A 132 13.25 -2.48 -33.19
N LEU A 133 12.94 -2.82 -31.93
CA LEU A 133 13.93 -3.33 -30.99
C LEU A 133 14.51 -4.67 -31.45
N VAL A 134 15.82 -4.80 -31.27
CA VAL A 134 16.60 -6.00 -31.59
C VAL A 134 17.53 -6.31 -30.42
N ALA A 135 17.56 -7.57 -30.01
CA ALA A 135 18.43 -8.07 -28.96
C ALA A 135 19.89 -8.17 -29.45
N ASN A 136 20.83 -7.55 -28.74
CA ASN A 136 22.26 -7.67 -29.01
C ASN A 136 23.11 -7.16 -27.84
N GLY A 137 24.29 -7.76 -27.64
CA GLY A 137 25.31 -7.27 -26.72
C GLY A 137 25.23 -7.85 -25.30
N GLY A 138 25.99 -7.23 -24.38
CA GLY A 138 26.03 -7.60 -22.96
C GLY A 138 24.91 -6.96 -22.14
N THR A 139 25.08 -6.92 -20.81
CA THR A 139 24.05 -6.48 -19.85
C THR A 139 24.67 -5.49 -18.85
N ASN A 140 24.35 -4.20 -19.01
CA ASN A 140 24.86 -3.08 -18.22
C ASN A 140 23.70 -2.29 -17.58
N ILE A 141 23.19 -2.85 -16.48
CA ILE A 141 22.05 -2.32 -15.75
C ILE A 141 22.34 -0.93 -15.18
N SER A 142 23.57 -0.68 -14.70
CA SER A 142 23.95 0.60 -14.11
C SER A 142 23.90 1.75 -15.12
N ALA A 143 24.39 1.54 -16.35
CA ALA A 143 24.29 2.54 -17.42
C ALA A 143 22.83 2.85 -17.79
N GLY A 144 21.99 1.81 -17.88
CA GLY A 144 20.55 1.95 -18.15
C GLY A 144 19.85 2.79 -17.08
N LEU A 145 20.05 2.43 -15.80
CA LEU A 145 19.46 3.11 -14.66
C LEU A 145 19.94 4.57 -14.56
N GLN A 146 21.23 4.84 -14.69
CA GLN A 146 21.77 6.20 -14.68
C GLN A 146 21.18 7.06 -15.81
N THR A 147 20.97 6.47 -16.99
CA THR A 147 20.36 7.18 -18.12
C THR A 147 18.89 7.49 -17.83
N GLY A 148 18.15 6.54 -17.27
CA GLY A 148 16.75 6.76 -16.90
C GLY A 148 16.58 7.82 -15.81
N LEU A 149 17.41 7.77 -14.76
CA LEU A 149 17.45 8.79 -13.71
C LEU A 149 17.76 10.17 -14.28
N LYS A 150 18.73 10.25 -15.19
CA LYS A 150 19.10 11.50 -15.82
C LYS A 150 17.99 12.10 -16.67
N VAL A 151 17.21 11.28 -17.38
CA VAL A 151 16.01 11.76 -18.09
C VAL A 151 15.04 12.41 -17.13
N LEU A 152 14.80 11.82 -15.95
CA LEU A 152 13.89 12.40 -14.95
C LEU A 152 14.47 13.62 -14.21
N ASN A 153 15.79 13.67 -14.01
CA ASN A 153 16.46 14.78 -13.33
C ASN A 153 16.62 16.02 -14.22
N ASP A 154 16.77 15.84 -15.53
CA ASP A 154 16.92 16.94 -16.49
C ASP A 154 15.55 17.56 -16.90
N ARG A 155 14.44 17.10 -16.29
CA ARG A 155 13.09 17.59 -16.61
C ARG A 155 12.91 19.06 -16.25
N ARG A 156 12.25 19.80 -17.13
CA ARG A 156 11.86 21.20 -16.88
C ARG A 156 10.54 21.32 -16.11
N HIS A 157 9.62 20.40 -16.36
CA HIS A 157 8.29 20.40 -15.79
C HIS A 157 8.16 19.26 -14.77
N THR A 158 8.18 19.59 -13.48
CA THR A 158 8.18 18.61 -12.38
C THR A 158 7.00 18.76 -11.42
N SER A 159 6.39 19.95 -11.36
CA SER A 159 5.37 20.27 -10.37
C SER A 159 4.09 19.44 -10.55
N GLY A 160 3.66 18.78 -9.48
CA GLY A 160 2.38 18.05 -9.41
C GLY A 160 2.28 16.85 -10.34
N ARG A 161 3.40 16.28 -10.78
CA ARG A 161 3.44 15.08 -11.62
C ARG A 161 3.95 13.89 -10.84
N VAL A 162 3.42 12.72 -11.16
CA VAL A 162 3.88 11.43 -10.62
C VAL A 162 5.09 10.99 -11.41
N VAL A 163 6.06 10.34 -10.78
CA VAL A 163 7.31 9.92 -11.43
C VAL A 163 7.59 8.46 -11.14
N GLY A 164 8.15 7.75 -12.11
CA GLY A 164 8.56 6.37 -11.91
C GLY A 164 9.54 5.89 -12.97
N ILE A 165 10.45 5.02 -12.56
CA ILE A 165 11.26 4.21 -13.47
C ILE A 165 10.77 2.77 -13.41
N MET A 166 10.45 2.19 -14.57
CA MET A 166 10.20 0.75 -14.70
C MET A 166 11.42 0.12 -15.36
N LEU A 167 12.22 -0.61 -14.59
CA LEU A 167 13.45 -1.25 -15.03
C LEU A 167 13.22 -2.76 -15.16
N MET A 168 13.46 -3.32 -16.35
CA MET A 168 13.38 -4.76 -16.59
C MET A 168 14.73 -5.31 -17.02
N SER A 169 15.11 -6.45 -16.46
CA SER A 169 16.34 -7.18 -16.79
C SER A 169 16.08 -8.69 -16.80
N ASP A 170 16.63 -9.40 -17.78
CA ASP A 170 16.50 -10.86 -17.91
C ASP A 170 17.78 -11.63 -17.60
N GLY A 171 18.91 -10.91 -17.47
CA GLY A 171 20.23 -11.47 -17.22
C GLY A 171 20.99 -10.87 -16.05
N GLN A 172 22.12 -11.48 -15.74
CA GLN A 172 23.09 -10.99 -14.76
C GLN A 172 23.86 -9.79 -15.33
N PRO A 173 24.12 -8.73 -14.53
CA PRO A 173 25.01 -7.65 -14.96
C PRO A 173 26.41 -8.22 -15.24
N ASN A 174 26.89 -8.08 -16.46
CA ASN A 174 28.21 -8.57 -16.89
C ASN A 174 29.15 -7.43 -17.32
N GLN A 175 28.65 -6.20 -17.33
CA GLN A 175 29.37 -4.98 -17.67
C GLN A 175 28.91 -3.83 -16.77
N GLY A 176 29.78 -2.82 -16.62
CA GLY A 176 29.50 -1.62 -15.84
C GLY A 176 29.79 -1.77 -14.34
N ASP A 177 29.51 -0.70 -13.61
CA ASP A 177 29.62 -0.66 -12.15
C ASP A 177 28.45 -1.41 -11.49
N ASP A 178 28.56 -1.68 -10.19
CA ASP A 178 27.50 -2.30 -9.40
C ASP A 178 26.22 -1.44 -9.41
N ALA A 179 25.20 -1.92 -10.14
CA ALA A 179 23.93 -1.24 -10.28
C ALA A 179 23.19 -1.08 -8.94
N ALA A 180 23.47 -1.94 -7.95
CA ALA A 180 22.88 -1.84 -6.62
C ALA A 180 23.34 -0.57 -5.86
N GLN A 181 24.48 0.02 -6.24
CA GLN A 181 25.06 1.21 -5.61
C GLN A 181 24.67 2.53 -6.30
N VAL A 182 23.89 2.47 -7.38
CA VAL A 182 23.48 3.69 -8.09
C VAL A 182 22.53 4.51 -7.20
N PRO A 183 22.83 5.78 -6.90
CA PRO A 183 21.97 6.62 -6.07
C PRO A 183 20.72 7.01 -6.85
N VAL A 184 19.60 6.38 -6.53
CA VAL A 184 18.29 6.61 -7.18
C VAL A 184 17.55 7.83 -6.60
N GLY A 185 17.94 8.30 -5.41
CA GLY A 185 17.31 9.44 -4.75
C GLY A 185 15.83 9.17 -4.42
N ASN A 186 14.98 10.19 -4.61
CA ASN A 186 13.54 10.10 -4.33
C ASN A 186 12.71 9.56 -5.51
N VAL A 187 13.34 9.09 -6.58
CA VAL A 187 12.64 8.54 -7.74
C VAL A 187 12.27 7.08 -7.44
N PRO A 188 10.98 6.69 -7.45
CA PRO A 188 10.58 5.30 -7.32
C PRO A 188 11.11 4.48 -8.50
N VAL A 189 11.79 3.37 -8.20
CA VAL A 189 12.28 2.43 -9.22
C VAL A 189 11.61 1.07 -9.01
N TYR A 190 10.73 0.72 -9.94
CA TYR A 190 10.06 -0.57 -10.02
C TYR A 190 10.90 -1.49 -10.89
N THR A 191 11.33 -2.61 -10.32
CA THR A 191 12.24 -3.55 -11.01
C THR A 191 11.52 -4.85 -11.33
N PHE A 192 11.79 -5.40 -12.51
CA PHE A 192 11.19 -6.63 -13.01
C PHE A 192 12.29 -7.62 -13.39
N GLY A 193 12.37 -8.73 -12.67
CA GLY A 193 13.23 -9.87 -13.02
C GLY A 193 12.53 -10.75 -14.03
N PHE A 194 13.03 -10.82 -15.27
CA PHE A 194 12.36 -11.54 -16.35
C PHE A 194 13.02 -12.88 -16.65
N GLY A 195 12.29 -13.98 -16.49
CA GLY A 195 12.84 -15.33 -16.64
C GLY A 195 13.80 -15.72 -15.52
N ALA A 196 14.53 -16.83 -15.67
CA ALA A 196 15.27 -17.44 -14.56
C ALA A 196 16.74 -16.96 -14.39
N ASP A 197 17.26 -16.18 -15.35
CA ASP A 197 18.70 -15.88 -15.44
C ASP A 197 19.08 -14.48 -14.91
N HIS A 198 18.09 -13.69 -14.47
CA HIS A 198 18.32 -12.35 -13.94
C HIS A 198 19.02 -12.38 -12.56
N ASP A 199 19.59 -11.26 -12.12
CA ASP A 199 20.10 -11.10 -10.74
C ASP A 199 19.05 -10.47 -9.83
N PRO A 200 18.28 -11.26 -9.06
CA PRO A 200 17.24 -10.72 -8.21
C PRO A 200 17.80 -9.90 -7.04
N ARG A 201 19.06 -10.12 -6.63
CA ARG A 201 19.65 -9.35 -5.52
C ARG A 201 19.90 -7.91 -5.95
N VAL A 202 20.45 -7.72 -7.15
CA VAL A 202 20.71 -6.39 -7.72
C VAL A 202 19.40 -5.64 -7.95
N LEU A 203 18.42 -6.27 -8.60
CA LEU A 203 17.11 -5.65 -8.86
C LEU A 203 16.38 -5.28 -7.56
N ASN A 204 16.34 -6.20 -6.59
CA ASN A 204 15.76 -5.93 -5.28
C ASN A 204 16.51 -4.82 -4.51
N ALA A 205 17.83 -4.73 -4.62
CA ALA A 205 18.60 -3.65 -4.00
C ALA A 205 18.25 -2.28 -4.61
N ILE A 206 18.19 -2.18 -5.95
CA ILE A 206 17.77 -0.96 -6.66
C ILE A 206 16.39 -0.51 -6.19
N ALA A 207 15.40 -1.42 -6.15
CA ALA A 207 14.05 -1.10 -5.69
C ALA A 207 14.02 -0.64 -4.22
N ASN A 208 14.75 -1.32 -3.33
CA ASN A 208 14.78 -0.97 -1.91
C ASN A 208 15.48 0.36 -1.62
N HIS A 209 16.49 0.74 -2.41
CA HIS A 209 17.15 2.04 -2.31
C HIS A 209 16.28 3.20 -2.84
N SER A 210 15.20 2.91 -3.55
CA SER A 210 14.26 3.91 -4.05
C SER A 210 13.09 4.16 -3.09
N MET A 211 12.54 5.37 -3.13
CA MET A 211 11.32 5.70 -2.39
C MET A 211 10.11 5.04 -3.07
N GLY A 212 9.47 4.05 -2.44
CA GLY A 212 8.23 3.45 -2.94
C GLY A 212 8.36 2.44 -4.09
N GLY A 213 9.58 2.14 -4.56
CA GLY A 213 9.82 1.10 -5.55
C GLY A 213 9.58 -0.32 -5.04
N THR A 214 9.31 -1.23 -5.98
CA THR A 214 9.10 -2.65 -5.71
C THR A 214 9.95 -3.53 -6.64
N PHE A 215 10.27 -4.74 -6.19
CA PHE A 215 10.85 -5.79 -7.03
C PHE A 215 9.78 -6.82 -7.33
N SER A 216 9.57 -7.10 -8.61
CA SER A 216 8.59 -8.05 -9.12
C SER A 216 9.30 -9.16 -9.89
N GLU A 217 9.06 -10.39 -9.48
CA GLU A 217 9.51 -11.58 -10.20
C GLU A 217 8.54 -11.94 -11.32
N VAL A 218 9.06 -12.09 -12.54
CA VAL A 218 8.30 -12.47 -13.73
C VAL A 218 8.90 -13.74 -14.32
N ARG A 219 8.55 -14.86 -13.70
CA ARG A 219 9.07 -16.18 -14.08
C ARG A 219 8.55 -16.67 -15.43
N ASN A 220 7.23 -16.57 -15.64
CA ASN A 220 6.59 -16.99 -16.88
C ASN A 220 6.65 -15.84 -17.89
N GLN A 221 7.19 -16.11 -19.08
CA GLN A 221 7.33 -15.09 -20.11
C GLN A 221 6.00 -14.46 -20.52
N ASN A 222 4.91 -15.22 -20.41
CA ASN A 222 3.55 -14.75 -20.67
C ASN A 222 2.99 -13.82 -19.60
N ASN A 223 3.67 -13.64 -18.47
CA ASN A 223 3.17 -12.81 -17.36
C ASN A 223 3.82 -11.41 -17.34
N LEU A 224 4.69 -11.08 -18.30
CA LEU A 224 5.35 -9.77 -18.32
C LEU A 224 4.37 -8.62 -18.51
N SER A 225 3.44 -8.74 -19.47
CA SER A 225 2.38 -7.76 -19.69
C SER A 225 1.54 -7.55 -18.44
N ILE A 226 1.25 -8.63 -17.70
CA ILE A 226 0.49 -8.60 -16.43
C ILE A 226 1.25 -7.81 -15.36
N ALA A 227 2.53 -8.11 -15.14
CA ALA A 227 3.33 -7.40 -14.14
C ALA A 227 3.49 -5.90 -14.48
N PHE A 228 3.71 -5.60 -15.77
CA PHE A 228 3.81 -4.22 -16.26
C PHE A 228 2.48 -3.48 -16.12
N SER A 229 1.36 -4.11 -16.48
CA SER A 229 0.04 -3.51 -16.40
C SER A 229 -0.33 -3.16 -14.95
N GLN A 230 -0.04 -4.03 -14.00
CA GLN A 230 -0.32 -3.79 -12.58
C GLN A 230 0.52 -2.66 -11.99
N CYS A 231 1.79 -2.57 -12.35
CA CYS A 231 2.63 -1.45 -11.96
C CYS A 231 2.11 -0.13 -12.55
N LEU A 232 1.75 -0.14 -13.84
CA LEU A 232 1.18 1.01 -14.52
C LEU A 232 -0.16 1.44 -13.90
N ALA A 233 -1.03 0.49 -13.55
CA ALA A 233 -2.29 0.74 -12.85
C ALA A 233 -2.08 1.51 -11.55
N GLY A 234 -1.09 1.12 -10.74
CA GLY A 234 -0.72 1.86 -9.53
C GLY A 234 -0.26 3.28 -9.83
N LEU A 235 0.67 3.44 -10.78
CA LEU A 235 1.19 4.77 -11.17
C LEU A 235 0.11 5.72 -11.68
N LEU A 236 -0.85 5.22 -12.47
CA LEU A 236 -1.96 6.01 -13.00
C LEU A 236 -3.02 6.33 -11.94
N THR A 237 -2.98 5.68 -10.77
CA THR A 237 -3.94 5.89 -9.69
C THR A 237 -3.31 6.50 -8.44
N VAL A 238 -2.13 7.11 -8.54
CA VAL A 238 -1.56 7.89 -7.43
C VAL A 238 -2.47 9.08 -7.12
N VAL A 239 -3.05 9.07 -5.92
CA VAL A 239 -3.95 10.13 -5.43
C VAL A 239 -3.26 11.04 -4.42
N VAL A 240 -2.19 10.55 -3.79
CA VAL A 240 -1.46 11.17 -2.68
C VAL A 240 0.04 10.99 -2.95
N GLN A 241 0.81 12.06 -2.80
CA GLN A 241 2.25 12.11 -3.03
C GLN A 241 2.98 12.58 -1.75
N ASP A 242 4.20 12.11 -1.51
CA ASP A 242 5.00 12.46 -0.32
C ASP A 242 4.22 12.35 1.02
N LEU A 243 3.48 11.25 1.20
CA LEU A 243 2.76 10.99 2.44
C LEU A 243 3.77 10.78 3.58
N LYS A 244 3.63 11.59 4.64
CA LYS A 244 4.37 11.47 5.89
C LYS A 244 3.38 11.34 7.04
N LEU A 245 3.64 10.40 7.92
CA LEU A 245 2.90 10.19 9.16
C LEU A 245 3.81 10.54 10.33
N THR A 246 3.35 11.39 11.23
CA THR A 246 4.07 11.78 12.42
C THR A 246 3.29 11.37 13.65
N VAL A 247 3.92 10.63 14.55
CA VAL A 247 3.36 10.22 15.84
C VAL A 247 4.17 10.84 16.98
N THR A 248 3.48 11.56 17.86
CA THR A 248 4.07 12.30 18.97
C THR A 248 3.53 11.75 20.29
N LYS A 249 4.43 11.42 21.22
CA LYS A 249 4.04 10.93 22.55
C LYS A 249 3.39 12.06 23.35
N VAL A 250 2.37 11.73 24.14
CA VAL A 250 1.73 12.69 25.06
C VAL A 250 1.87 12.17 26.50
N GLU A 251 0.93 11.37 27.00
CA GLU A 251 1.02 10.69 28.30
C GLU A 251 1.46 9.22 28.14
N SER A 252 2.43 8.96 27.25
CA SER A 252 2.95 7.62 26.98
C SER A 252 4.42 7.64 26.57
N THR A 253 5.00 6.45 26.41
CA THR A 253 6.30 6.26 25.73
C THR A 253 6.09 5.44 24.46
N ILE A 254 6.61 5.92 23.33
CA ILE A 254 6.66 5.15 22.08
C ILE A 254 7.80 4.12 22.19
N VAL A 255 7.46 2.83 22.24
CA VAL A 255 8.41 1.72 22.29
C VAL A 255 8.89 1.38 20.89
N LYS A 256 7.95 1.28 19.93
CA LYS A 256 8.26 0.89 18.55
C LYS A 256 7.19 1.42 17.59
N VAL A 257 7.61 1.77 16.37
CA VAL A 257 6.74 2.08 15.25
C VAL A 257 7.01 1.06 14.14
N SER A 258 6.09 0.13 13.95
CA SER A 258 6.16 -0.94 12.95
C SER A 258 5.49 -0.47 11.66
N ALA A 259 6.29 0.03 10.72
CA ALA A 259 5.83 0.57 9.43
C ALA A 259 6.64 -0.01 8.25
N GLY A 260 6.89 -1.33 8.26
CA GLY A 260 7.68 -1.99 7.21
C GLY A 260 9.12 -1.47 7.10
N ASN A 261 9.63 -1.31 5.87
CA ASN A 261 10.97 -0.77 5.60
C ASN A 261 10.96 0.73 5.21
N TYR A 262 9.85 1.43 5.48
CA TYR A 262 9.77 2.86 5.18
C TYR A 262 10.74 3.67 6.07
N PRO A 263 11.42 4.68 5.51
CA PRO A 263 12.32 5.54 6.28
C PRO A 263 11.61 6.17 7.48
N GLN A 264 12.26 6.12 8.64
CA GLN A 264 11.79 6.76 9.87
C GLN A 264 12.83 7.76 10.36
N SER A 265 12.41 8.98 10.67
CA SER A 265 13.20 9.94 11.45
C SER A 265 12.65 10.03 12.86
N LYS A 266 13.53 10.17 13.84
CA LYS A 266 13.20 10.29 15.26
C LYS A 266 14.04 11.39 15.86
N ASP A 267 13.44 12.19 16.73
CA ASP A 267 14.15 13.17 17.55
C ASP A 267 14.89 12.48 18.71
N ASP A 268 15.77 13.22 19.40
CA ASP A 268 16.65 12.68 20.46
C ASP A 268 15.89 11.94 21.58
N ASP A 269 14.64 12.36 21.87
CA ASP A 269 13.76 11.73 22.87
C ASP A 269 12.87 10.60 22.31
N ALA A 270 13.22 10.08 21.14
CA ALA A 270 12.49 9.07 20.36
C ALA A 270 11.04 9.47 20.01
N SER A 271 10.73 10.77 20.03
CA SER A 271 9.45 11.35 19.65
C SER A 271 9.62 12.85 19.32
N PRO A 272 8.98 13.38 18.26
CA PRO A 272 8.11 12.70 17.29
C PRO A 272 8.83 11.62 16.47
N VAL A 273 8.08 10.62 16.01
CA VAL A 273 8.54 9.65 15.00
C VAL A 273 7.82 9.95 13.70
N THR A 274 8.57 10.29 12.65
CA THR A 274 8.02 10.54 11.32
C THR A 274 8.34 9.39 10.39
N VAL A 275 7.31 8.77 9.81
CA VAL A 275 7.43 7.74 8.77
C VAL A 275 7.18 8.37 7.41
N SER A 276 8.14 8.24 6.49
CA SER A 276 8.03 8.74 5.12
C SER A 276 7.61 7.61 4.18
N PHE A 277 6.37 7.67 3.68
CA PHE A 277 5.81 6.63 2.85
C PHE A 277 5.92 6.90 1.34
N GLY A 278 6.09 8.16 0.94
CA GLY A 278 6.01 8.54 -0.47
C GLY A 278 4.58 8.44 -1.01
N ASP A 279 4.42 7.96 -2.23
CA ASP A 279 3.13 8.00 -2.93
C ASP A 279 2.16 6.91 -2.46
N LEU A 280 0.85 7.18 -2.49
CA LEU A 280 -0.22 6.22 -2.17
C LEU A 280 -1.24 6.18 -3.32
N TYR A 281 -1.56 4.97 -3.79
CA TYR A 281 -2.52 4.73 -4.87
C TYR A 281 -3.96 4.80 -4.35
N ASN A 282 -4.92 5.01 -5.26
CA ASN A 282 -6.33 4.91 -4.93
C ASN A 282 -6.64 3.52 -4.35
N LYS A 283 -7.33 3.47 -3.21
CA LYS A 283 -7.66 2.25 -2.45
C LYS A 283 -6.45 1.47 -1.92
N GLU A 284 -5.22 1.93 -2.09
CA GLU A 284 -4.06 1.34 -1.41
C GLU A 284 -4.13 1.68 0.08
N VAL A 285 -3.82 0.70 0.93
CA VAL A 285 -3.88 0.82 2.39
C VAL A 285 -2.50 0.60 2.97
N ARG A 286 -2.07 1.51 3.85
CA ARG A 286 -0.86 1.36 4.67
C ARG A 286 -1.22 1.28 6.14
N LYS A 287 -0.80 0.20 6.78
CA LYS A 287 -0.98 -0.02 8.21
C LYS A 287 0.30 0.25 8.99
N VAL A 288 0.17 0.86 10.16
CA VAL A 288 1.26 1.12 11.10
C VAL A 288 0.83 0.67 12.49
N ILE A 289 1.64 -0.15 13.15
CA ILE A 289 1.43 -0.46 14.56
C ILE A 289 2.41 0.37 15.40
N VAL A 290 1.87 1.13 16.34
CA VAL A 290 2.61 1.88 17.36
C VAL A 290 2.47 1.14 18.68
N ASP A 291 3.58 0.60 19.16
CA ASP A 291 3.68 -0.01 20.47
C ASP A 291 3.99 1.09 21.50
N LEU A 292 3.10 1.24 22.47
CA LEU A 292 3.17 2.23 23.55
C LEU A 292 3.37 1.55 24.90
N LEU A 293 4.07 2.24 25.80
CA LEU A 293 4.09 1.94 27.21
C LEU A 293 3.33 3.05 27.95
N LEU A 294 2.21 2.69 28.57
CA LEU A 294 1.39 3.61 29.35
C LEU A 294 1.89 3.62 30.80
N PRO A 295 2.14 4.79 31.42
CA PRO A 295 2.58 4.88 32.80
C PRO A 295 1.43 4.53 33.76
N ALA A 296 1.79 4.21 35.01
CA ALA A 296 0.79 3.96 36.05
C ALA A 296 -0.05 5.23 36.32
N ALA A 297 -1.37 5.05 36.46
CA ALA A 297 -2.33 6.10 36.79
C ALA A 297 -2.87 5.91 38.21
N SER A 298 -3.00 7.01 38.95
CA SER A 298 -3.44 6.97 40.36
C SER A 298 -4.95 6.75 40.53
N SER A 299 -5.75 7.06 39.50
CA SER A 299 -7.20 6.90 39.51
C SER A 299 -7.73 6.76 38.08
N PRO A 300 -8.95 6.23 37.88
CA PRO A 300 -9.57 6.15 36.55
C PRO A 300 -9.68 7.53 35.88
N THR A 301 -9.17 7.62 34.66
CA THR A 301 -9.12 8.87 33.89
C THR A 301 -9.11 8.59 32.40
N GLY A 302 -9.47 9.57 31.57
CA GLY A 302 -9.02 9.60 30.18
C GLY A 302 -7.57 10.07 30.15
N SER A 303 -6.72 9.38 29.40
CA SER A 303 -5.33 9.78 29.18
C SER A 303 -5.09 9.97 27.69
N ASP A 304 -4.55 11.13 27.33
CA ASP A 304 -4.15 11.40 25.94
C ASP A 304 -2.79 10.75 25.72
N VAL A 305 -2.77 9.65 24.96
CA VAL A 305 -1.58 8.79 24.87
C VAL A 305 -0.73 9.10 23.65
N LEU A 306 -1.33 9.59 22.58
CA LEU A 306 -0.65 9.78 21.30
C LEU A 306 -1.30 10.92 20.51
N GLU A 307 -0.49 11.81 19.95
CA GLU A 307 -0.90 12.73 18.90
C GLU A 307 -0.45 12.20 17.55
N ILE A 308 -1.34 12.23 16.57
CA ILE A 308 -1.12 11.73 15.22
C ILE A 308 -1.37 12.87 14.24
N THR A 309 -0.39 13.16 13.40
CA THR A 309 -0.52 14.09 12.27
C THR A 309 -0.04 13.40 11.01
N TYR A 310 -0.53 13.83 9.85
CA TYR A 310 0.01 13.41 8.57
C TYR A 310 -0.03 14.55 7.57
N THR A 311 0.97 14.57 6.70
CA THR A 311 1.11 15.57 5.65
C THR A 311 1.25 14.86 4.32
N TYR A 312 0.69 15.42 3.26
CA TYR A 312 0.87 14.88 1.91
C TYR A 312 0.70 15.98 0.87
N SER A 313 1.06 15.68 -0.36
CA SER A 313 0.81 16.54 -1.50
C SER A 313 -0.09 15.88 -2.54
N THR A 314 -0.86 16.67 -3.26
CA THR A 314 -1.61 16.20 -4.44
C THR A 314 -1.72 17.35 -5.44
N GLY A 315 -1.42 17.08 -6.71
CA GLY A 315 -1.37 18.12 -7.75
C GLY A 315 -0.39 19.26 -7.42
N GLY A 316 0.69 18.97 -6.67
CA GLY A 316 1.69 19.95 -6.25
C GLY A 316 1.28 20.86 -5.08
N LYS A 317 0.11 20.64 -4.48
CA LYS A 317 -0.34 21.36 -3.27
C LYS A 317 -0.08 20.51 -2.03
N LEU A 318 0.47 21.11 -0.98
CA LEU A 318 0.65 20.48 0.32
C LEU A 318 -0.65 20.54 1.14
N PHE A 319 -0.92 19.45 1.86
CA PHE A 319 -2.05 19.28 2.76
C PHE A 319 -1.54 18.76 4.09
N ASP A 320 -1.97 19.41 5.16
CA ASP A 320 -1.70 19.01 6.53
C ASP A 320 -3.03 18.57 7.15
N ALA A 321 -3.06 17.36 7.70
CA ALA A 321 -4.20 16.90 8.45
C ALA A 321 -4.23 17.55 9.83
N SER A 322 -5.43 17.88 10.31
CA SER A 322 -5.64 18.31 11.69
C SER A 322 -5.08 17.24 12.64
N PRO A 323 -4.35 17.63 13.71
CA PRO A 323 -3.87 16.69 14.71
C PRO A 323 -5.01 15.88 15.31
N ILE A 324 -4.80 14.56 15.40
CA ILE A 324 -5.70 13.63 16.06
C ILE A 324 -5.07 13.26 17.39
N ILE A 325 -5.74 13.61 18.49
CA ILE A 325 -5.35 13.19 19.84
C ILE A 325 -6.08 11.90 20.18
N LEU A 326 -5.33 10.84 20.47
CA LEU A 326 -5.86 9.57 20.92
C LEU A 326 -5.97 9.56 22.45
N THR A 327 -7.20 9.56 22.94
CA THR A 327 -7.51 9.40 24.37
C THR A 327 -7.89 7.95 24.69
N VAL A 328 -7.28 7.37 25.71
CA VAL A 328 -7.55 6.01 26.21
C VAL A 328 -8.15 6.08 27.60
N SER A 329 -9.20 5.29 27.85
CA SER A 329 -9.82 5.19 29.18
C SER A 329 -9.02 4.29 30.11
N ARG A 330 -8.39 4.85 31.15
CA ARG A 330 -7.65 4.12 32.20
C ARG A 330 -8.63 3.64 33.27
N THR A 331 -8.69 2.34 33.55
CA THR A 331 -9.66 1.76 34.50
C THR A 331 -9.02 0.77 35.47
N GLY A 332 -9.51 0.74 36.71
CA GLY A 332 -9.07 -0.23 37.74
C GLY A 332 -9.78 -1.58 37.68
N ARG A 333 -10.59 -1.84 36.64
CA ARG A 333 -11.23 -3.13 36.44
C ARG A 333 -10.24 -4.07 35.76
N THR A 334 -10.11 -5.28 36.29
CA THR A 334 -9.21 -6.34 35.79
C THR A 334 -9.63 -6.95 34.46
N SER A 335 -10.66 -6.42 33.79
CA SER A 335 -11.07 -6.94 32.48
C SER A 335 -10.06 -6.52 31.42
N VAL A 336 -9.13 -7.42 31.11
CA VAL A 336 -8.24 -7.29 29.95
C VAL A 336 -9.12 -7.45 28.72
N GLU A 337 -9.48 -6.33 28.10
CA GLU A 337 -10.08 -6.33 26.76
C GLU A 337 -9.13 -7.08 25.83
N PRO A 338 -9.62 -8.08 25.05
CA PRO A 338 -8.78 -8.76 24.07
C PRO A 338 -8.26 -7.75 23.04
N GLU A 339 -7.11 -8.04 22.45
CA GLU A 339 -6.60 -7.21 21.38
C GLU A 339 -7.56 -7.23 20.18
N ARG A 340 -7.65 -6.11 19.47
CA ARG A 340 -8.52 -5.99 18.30
C ARG A 340 -8.10 -6.99 17.23
N GLU A 341 -9.05 -7.68 16.60
CA GLU A 341 -8.77 -8.69 15.58
C GLU A 341 -7.92 -8.11 14.44
N GLU A 342 -8.20 -6.89 14.01
CA GLU A 342 -7.47 -6.23 12.93
C GLU A 342 -6.00 -5.99 13.29
N VAL A 343 -5.71 -5.68 14.56
CA VAL A 343 -4.35 -5.52 15.09
C VAL A 343 -3.65 -6.87 15.12
N MET A 344 -4.31 -7.90 15.65
CA MET A 344 -3.76 -9.27 15.70
C MET A 344 -3.43 -9.79 14.29
N MET A 345 -4.30 -9.54 13.31
CA MET A 345 -4.09 -9.96 11.92
C MET A 345 -2.88 -9.27 11.28
N GLU A 346 -2.72 -7.97 11.52
CA GLU A 346 -1.55 -7.24 11.02
C GLU A 346 -0.25 -7.71 11.71
N GLU A 347 -0.29 -8.01 13.02
CA GLU A 347 0.85 -8.61 13.72
C GLU A 347 1.22 -9.99 13.15
N ASN A 348 0.22 -10.83 12.87
CA ASN A 348 0.45 -12.13 12.24
C ASN A 348 1.06 -11.99 10.85
N ARG A 349 0.59 -11.03 10.04
CA ARG A 349 1.19 -10.72 8.73
C ARG A 349 2.65 -10.29 8.86
N LEU A 350 2.95 -9.37 9.77
CA LEU A 350 4.32 -8.89 10.02
C LEU A 350 5.24 -10.03 10.49
N ARG A 351 4.73 -10.90 11.37
CA ARG A 351 5.45 -12.08 11.84
C ARG A 351 5.73 -13.06 10.70
N THR A 352 4.73 -13.38 9.87
CA THR A 352 4.89 -14.24 8.69
C THR A 352 5.93 -13.69 7.72
N ALA A 353 5.87 -12.40 7.39
CA ALA A 353 6.85 -11.75 6.51
C ALA A 353 8.28 -11.83 7.09
N GLN A 354 8.43 -11.64 8.40
CA GLN A 354 9.72 -11.80 9.08
C GLN A 354 10.24 -13.25 9.01
N MET A 355 9.36 -14.24 9.15
CA MET A 355 9.73 -15.65 9.06
C MET A 355 10.10 -16.08 7.64
N ILE A 356 9.44 -15.53 6.61
CA ILE A 356 9.84 -15.70 5.20
C ILE A 356 11.26 -15.16 4.98
N LYS A 357 11.55 -13.95 5.49
CA LYS A 357 12.90 -13.36 5.42
C LYS A 357 13.95 -14.21 6.12
N GLU A 358 13.68 -14.67 7.34
CA GLU A 358 14.59 -15.56 8.08
C GLU A 358 14.82 -16.87 7.33
N SER A 359 13.75 -17.45 6.76
CA SER A 359 13.84 -18.66 5.93
C SER A 359 14.71 -18.43 4.69
N ARG A 360 14.52 -17.32 3.96
CA ARG A 360 15.38 -16.93 2.83
C ARG A 360 16.84 -16.81 3.25
N VAL A 361 17.13 -16.14 4.36
CA VAL A 361 18.50 -15.99 4.87
C VAL A 361 19.13 -17.35 5.19
N MET A 362 18.38 -18.27 5.79
CA MET A 362 18.87 -19.64 6.01
C MET A 362 19.13 -20.39 4.70
N ALA A 363 18.24 -20.26 3.72
CA ALA A 363 18.40 -20.89 2.41
C ALA A 363 19.57 -20.30 1.60
N ASP A 364 19.87 -19.01 1.78
CA ASP A 364 21.08 -18.35 1.23
C ASP A 364 22.37 -18.95 1.79
N ASP A 365 22.35 -19.33 3.06
CA ASP A 365 23.41 -20.05 3.74
C ASP A 365 23.45 -21.57 3.41
N LYS A 366 22.64 -22.03 2.46
CA LYS A 366 22.47 -23.45 2.09
C LYS A 366 21.91 -24.32 3.23
N LYS A 367 21.19 -23.74 4.19
CA LYS A 367 20.55 -24.42 5.33
C LYS A 367 19.06 -24.65 5.06
N LEU A 368 18.73 -25.40 4.00
CA LEU A 368 17.34 -25.59 3.55
C LEU A 368 16.45 -26.26 4.60
N ASP A 369 16.96 -27.22 5.37
CA ASP A 369 16.16 -27.87 6.44
C ASP A 369 15.73 -26.87 7.51
N GLY A 370 16.63 -25.97 7.91
CA GLY A 370 16.32 -24.88 8.85
C GLY A 370 15.31 -23.90 8.25
N ALA A 371 15.49 -23.55 6.98
CA ALA A 371 14.60 -22.66 6.24
C ALA A 371 13.17 -23.24 6.14
N LEU A 372 13.04 -24.51 5.79
CA LEU A 372 11.75 -25.23 5.71
C LEU A 372 11.09 -25.38 7.08
N LYS A 373 11.87 -25.68 8.13
CA LYS A 373 11.35 -25.71 9.51
C LYS A 373 10.78 -24.36 9.92
N LYS A 374 11.42 -23.26 9.49
CA LYS A 374 10.95 -21.91 9.76
C LYS A 374 9.62 -21.61 9.07
N LEU A 375 9.44 -22.04 7.82
CA LEU A 375 8.17 -21.89 7.10
C LEU A 375 7.06 -22.74 7.74
N ALA A 376 7.37 -23.96 8.16
CA ALA A 376 6.42 -24.83 8.87
C ALA A 376 5.98 -24.23 10.21
N GLU A 377 6.90 -23.59 10.96
CA GLU A 377 6.56 -22.83 12.17
C GLU A 377 5.59 -21.68 11.85
N ALA A 378 5.82 -20.94 10.75
CA ALA A 378 4.92 -19.85 10.33
C ALA A 378 3.52 -20.37 9.96
N GLN A 379 3.43 -21.50 9.26
CA GLN A 379 2.16 -22.14 8.91
C GLN A 379 1.39 -22.54 10.17
N SER A 380 2.04 -23.21 11.12
CA SER A 380 1.39 -23.61 12.38
C SER A 380 0.93 -22.41 13.20
N LEU A 381 1.66 -21.29 13.17
CA LEU A 381 1.22 -20.07 13.84
C LEU A 381 -0.07 -19.51 13.24
N LEU A 382 -0.24 -19.56 11.92
CA LEU A 382 -1.48 -19.11 11.25
C LEU A 382 -2.66 -20.06 11.50
N GLU A 383 -2.43 -21.35 11.70
CA GLU A 383 -3.48 -22.33 12.05
C GLU A 383 -4.08 -22.08 13.44
N ASN A 384 -3.30 -21.46 14.35
CA ASN A 384 -3.73 -21.17 15.71
C ASN A 384 -4.49 -19.83 15.86
N VAL A 385 -4.64 -19.06 14.78
CA VAL A 385 -5.28 -17.73 14.78
C VAL A 385 -6.77 -17.89 14.44
N VAL A 386 -7.58 -18.17 15.46
CA VAL A 386 -9.06 -18.00 15.54
C VAL A 386 -9.92 -18.83 14.55
N ASN A 387 -11.11 -19.24 15.03
CA ASN A 387 -12.10 -20.18 14.47
C ASN A 387 -12.76 -19.80 13.12
N ASP A 388 -12.18 -18.90 12.32
CA ASP A 388 -12.79 -18.46 11.06
C ASP A 388 -11.92 -18.84 9.87
N GLU A 389 -12.15 -20.05 9.36
CA GLU A 389 -11.54 -20.58 8.12
C GLU A 389 -11.80 -19.69 6.88
N SER A 390 -12.57 -18.60 7.01
CA SER A 390 -12.96 -17.73 5.90
C SER A 390 -12.14 -16.45 5.72
N ASN A 391 -11.16 -16.12 6.59
CA ASN A 391 -10.40 -14.87 6.45
C ASN A 391 -9.47 -14.89 5.19
N PRO A 392 -9.71 -14.05 4.17
CA PRO A 392 -8.95 -14.09 2.92
C PRO A 392 -7.45 -13.77 3.09
N LEU A 393 -7.09 -12.94 4.07
CA LEU A 393 -5.69 -12.60 4.33
C LEU A 393 -4.91 -13.83 4.82
N ILE A 394 -5.50 -14.61 5.73
CA ILE A 394 -4.87 -15.81 6.28
C ILE A 394 -4.66 -16.86 5.18
N GLU A 395 -5.65 -17.06 4.31
CA GLU A 395 -5.52 -17.99 3.19
C GLU A 395 -4.44 -17.56 2.20
N MET A 396 -4.33 -16.27 1.87
CA MET A 396 -3.24 -15.76 1.04
C MET A 396 -1.86 -15.96 1.70
N LEU A 397 -1.73 -15.71 3.01
CA LEU A 397 -0.47 -15.94 3.74
C LEU A 397 -0.10 -17.44 3.80
N LYS A 398 -1.07 -18.32 4.00
CA LYS A 398 -0.85 -19.78 3.95
C LYS A 398 -0.40 -20.22 2.56
N SER A 399 -1.07 -19.74 1.51
CA SER A 399 -0.70 -20.03 0.11
C SER A 399 0.72 -19.58 -0.20
N GLU A 400 1.10 -18.36 0.22
CA GLU A 400 2.46 -17.84 0.06
C GLU A 400 3.52 -18.72 0.75
N LEU A 401 3.28 -19.13 2.01
CA LEU A 401 4.18 -20.01 2.75
C LEU A 401 4.31 -21.40 2.10
N GLN A 402 3.20 -21.95 1.61
CA GLN A 402 3.20 -23.22 0.89
C GLN A 402 3.98 -23.12 -0.42
N GLN A 403 3.82 -22.04 -1.15
CA GLN A 403 4.57 -21.80 -2.38
C GLN A 403 6.07 -21.66 -2.10
N MET A 404 6.45 -20.85 -1.11
CA MET A 404 7.85 -20.72 -0.70
C MET A 404 8.47 -22.07 -0.33
N SER A 405 7.72 -22.90 0.40
CA SER A 405 8.16 -24.26 0.77
C SER A 405 8.39 -25.15 -0.45
N ARG A 406 7.51 -25.07 -1.48
CA ARG A 406 7.70 -25.81 -2.74
C ARG A 406 8.94 -25.35 -3.51
N LEU A 407 9.25 -24.05 -3.43
CA LEU A 407 10.41 -23.44 -4.08
C LEU A 407 11.72 -23.64 -3.29
N MET A 408 11.70 -24.35 -2.17
CA MET A 408 12.88 -24.70 -1.36
C MET A 408 13.24 -26.20 -1.41
N LYS A 409 12.71 -26.97 -2.37
CA LYS A 409 12.97 -28.41 -2.49
C LYS A 409 14.45 -28.76 -2.70
N THR A 410 15.17 -27.96 -3.47
CA THR A 410 16.61 -28.10 -3.70
C THR A 410 17.26 -26.73 -3.74
N GLN A 411 18.57 -26.68 -3.54
CA GLN A 411 19.30 -25.41 -3.59
C GLN A 411 19.17 -24.73 -4.96
N GLU A 412 19.18 -25.51 -6.05
CA GLU A 412 19.04 -24.97 -7.40
C GLU A 412 17.65 -24.36 -7.64
N ILE A 413 16.58 -25.03 -7.21
CA ILE A 413 15.21 -24.50 -7.31
C ILE A 413 15.09 -23.22 -6.49
N TYR A 414 15.65 -23.24 -5.28
CA TYR A 414 15.67 -22.07 -4.42
C TYR A 414 16.42 -20.90 -5.07
N GLU A 415 17.63 -21.10 -5.57
CA GLU A 415 18.42 -20.03 -6.16
C GLU A 415 17.77 -19.41 -7.39
N LYS A 416 17.17 -20.24 -8.27
CA LYS A 416 16.53 -19.78 -9.52
C LYS A 416 15.11 -19.26 -9.34
N GLN A 417 14.37 -19.71 -8.33
CA GLN A 417 12.93 -19.44 -8.20
C GLN A 417 12.52 -19.03 -6.79
N GLY A 418 13.00 -19.71 -5.75
CA GLY A 418 12.65 -19.40 -4.36
C GLY A 418 13.18 -18.05 -3.87
N ARG A 419 14.42 -17.71 -4.22
CA ARG A 419 15.06 -16.43 -3.90
C ARG A 419 14.31 -15.24 -4.50
N PRO A 420 14.07 -15.16 -5.82
CA PRO A 420 13.33 -14.04 -6.39
C PRO A 420 11.89 -13.96 -5.84
N PHE A 421 11.22 -15.10 -5.64
CA PHE A 421 9.91 -15.16 -4.98
C PHE A 421 9.95 -14.51 -3.58
N ALA A 422 10.89 -14.92 -2.73
CA ALA A 422 11.03 -14.39 -1.37
C ALA A 422 11.35 -12.89 -1.37
N LEU A 423 12.23 -12.41 -2.26
CA LEU A 423 12.56 -10.99 -2.35
C LEU A 423 11.37 -10.14 -2.80
N SER A 424 10.56 -10.66 -3.73
CA SER A 424 9.31 -10.01 -4.17
C SER A 424 8.26 -9.99 -3.06
N SER A 425 8.10 -11.10 -2.33
CA SER A 425 7.25 -11.21 -1.13
C SER A 425 7.68 -10.23 -0.04
N GLU A 426 8.96 -10.20 0.32
CA GLU A 426 9.53 -9.29 1.32
C GLU A 426 9.25 -7.83 0.92
N THR A 427 9.52 -7.46 -0.32
CA THR A 427 9.28 -6.09 -0.81
C THR A 427 7.80 -5.74 -0.74
N SER A 428 6.93 -6.65 -1.17
CA SER A 428 5.48 -6.46 -1.13
C SER A 428 4.97 -6.24 0.30
N HIS A 429 5.40 -7.07 1.26
CA HIS A 429 5.02 -6.93 2.68
C HIS A 429 5.61 -5.70 3.37
N ASN A 430 6.85 -5.33 3.05
CA ASN A 430 7.52 -4.18 3.63
C ASN A 430 6.91 -2.87 3.13
N ARG A 431 6.52 -2.83 1.86
CA ARG A 431 5.87 -1.65 1.26
C ARG A 431 4.36 -1.65 1.44
N GLN A 432 3.75 -2.79 1.79
CA GLN A 432 2.30 -2.99 1.75
C GLN A 432 1.73 -2.62 0.38
N ARG A 433 2.45 -3.05 -0.65
CA ARG A 433 2.18 -2.74 -2.06
C ARG A 433 2.28 -4.02 -2.87
N PHE A 434 1.43 -4.14 -3.87
CA PHE A 434 1.49 -5.29 -4.76
C PHE A 434 2.84 -5.35 -5.48
N ALA A 435 3.40 -6.55 -5.57
CA ALA A 435 4.53 -6.89 -6.43
C ALA A 435 4.31 -8.31 -6.95
N ALA A 436 4.59 -8.55 -8.24
CA ALA A 436 4.43 -9.88 -8.81
C ALA A 436 5.49 -10.83 -8.20
N ARG A 437 5.12 -12.09 -7.92
CA ARG A 437 5.99 -13.03 -7.21
C ARG A 437 6.41 -14.22 -8.09
N GLY A 438 6.06 -14.20 -9.38
CA GLY A 438 6.35 -15.28 -10.32
C GLY A 438 5.43 -16.50 -10.19
N ASP A 439 4.35 -16.35 -9.43
CA ASP A 439 3.29 -17.32 -9.19
C ASP A 439 2.15 -17.22 -10.23
N ASP A 440 1.08 -17.99 -10.03
CA ASP A 440 -0.13 -17.80 -10.82
C ASP A 440 -0.65 -16.37 -10.57
N PRO A 441 -0.82 -15.54 -11.62
CA PRO A 441 -1.21 -14.14 -11.46
C PRO A 441 -2.56 -13.95 -10.73
N LYS A 442 -3.36 -15.00 -10.57
CA LYS A 442 -4.66 -14.98 -9.88
C LYS A 442 -4.62 -15.47 -8.43
N GLU A 443 -3.54 -16.11 -7.97
CA GLU A 443 -3.51 -16.75 -6.63
C GLU A 443 -3.06 -15.81 -5.50
N LEU A 444 -1.92 -15.10 -5.62
CA LEU A 444 -1.45 -14.19 -4.57
C LEU A 444 -1.64 -12.72 -4.98
N ARG A 445 -2.77 -12.14 -4.56
CA ARG A 445 -3.15 -10.74 -4.82
C ARG A 445 -2.98 -9.80 -3.61
N LEU A 446 -2.16 -10.18 -2.64
CA LEU A 446 -1.86 -9.35 -1.46
C LEU A 446 -1.49 -7.93 -1.87
N PHE A 447 -2.23 -6.94 -1.35
CA PHE A 447 -2.08 -5.50 -1.62
C PHE A 447 -2.41 -5.03 -3.04
N ALA A 448 -3.04 -5.86 -3.88
CA ALA A 448 -3.55 -5.42 -5.18
C ALA A 448 -4.74 -4.46 -4.99
N THR A 449 -4.82 -3.43 -5.83
CA THR A 449 -5.97 -2.53 -5.89
C THR A 449 -6.94 -2.99 -6.98
N PRO A 450 -8.23 -2.57 -6.95
CA PRO A 450 -9.18 -2.91 -8.00
C PRO A 450 -8.69 -2.54 -9.41
N ARG A 451 -8.02 -1.39 -9.57
CA ARG A 451 -7.37 -0.99 -10.84
C ARG A 451 -6.32 -2.00 -11.31
N MET A 452 -5.52 -2.55 -10.39
CA MET A 452 -4.50 -3.56 -10.74
C MET A 452 -5.14 -4.87 -11.21
N ASP A 453 -6.28 -5.27 -10.63
CA ASP A 453 -7.04 -6.44 -11.09
C ASP A 453 -7.69 -6.21 -12.46
N ALA A 454 -8.25 -5.02 -12.70
CA ALA A 454 -8.76 -4.67 -14.02
C ALA A 454 -7.66 -4.71 -15.10
N TYR A 455 -6.48 -4.17 -14.80
CA TYR A 455 -5.35 -4.15 -15.73
C TYR A 455 -4.71 -5.54 -15.91
N LEU A 456 -4.83 -6.43 -14.93
CA LEU A 456 -4.49 -7.85 -15.09
C LEU A 456 -5.35 -8.47 -16.18
N GLU A 457 -6.68 -8.38 -16.06
CA GLU A 457 -7.61 -9.02 -17.00
C GLU A 457 -7.50 -8.40 -18.41
N GLN A 458 -7.30 -7.08 -18.50
CA GLN A 458 -7.05 -6.39 -19.77
C GLN A 458 -5.74 -6.85 -20.41
N ALA A 459 -4.66 -6.98 -19.64
CA ALA A 459 -3.38 -7.44 -20.17
C ALA A 459 -3.45 -8.90 -20.64
N MET A 460 -4.14 -9.77 -19.90
CA MET A 460 -4.39 -11.15 -20.34
C MET A 460 -5.15 -11.20 -21.67
N SER A 461 -6.22 -10.39 -21.81
CA SER A 461 -6.97 -10.34 -23.08
C SER A 461 -6.16 -9.75 -24.23
N PHE A 462 -5.28 -8.78 -23.94
CA PHE A 462 -4.41 -8.15 -24.93
C PHE A 462 -3.29 -9.07 -25.40
N ASP A 463 -2.73 -9.89 -24.51
CA ASP A 463 -1.71 -10.88 -24.87
C ASP A 463 -2.26 -11.95 -25.83
N GLU A 464 -3.56 -12.28 -25.73
CA GLU A 464 -4.25 -13.17 -26.66
C GLU A 464 -4.50 -12.52 -28.03
N ASP A 465 -4.90 -11.25 -28.04
CA ASP A 465 -5.20 -10.50 -29.25
C ASP A 465 -4.83 -9.00 -29.11
N PRO A 466 -3.60 -8.62 -29.50
CA PRO A 466 -3.13 -7.23 -29.42
C PRO A 466 -3.88 -6.24 -30.35
N SER A 467 -4.77 -6.74 -31.22
CA SER A 467 -5.59 -5.89 -32.09
C SER A 467 -6.86 -5.36 -31.41
N LYS A 468 -7.27 -5.95 -30.28
CA LYS A 468 -8.43 -5.51 -29.53
C LYS A 468 -8.22 -4.10 -28.97
N PRO A 469 -9.25 -3.23 -29.04
CA PRO A 469 -9.18 -1.93 -28.38
C PRO A 469 -9.10 -2.13 -26.87
N LEU A 470 -8.22 -1.37 -26.23
CA LEU A 470 -8.15 -1.27 -24.78
C LEU A 470 -9.04 -0.11 -24.31
N PRO A 471 -9.73 -0.25 -23.17
CA PRO A 471 -10.40 0.87 -22.55
C PRO A 471 -9.39 1.99 -22.24
N SER A 472 -9.82 3.24 -22.36
CA SER A 472 -9.07 4.40 -21.88
C SER A 472 -9.07 4.47 -20.36
N VAL A 473 -8.15 5.26 -19.77
CA VAL A 473 -8.10 5.49 -18.31
C VAL A 473 -9.43 6.06 -17.81
N ASP A 474 -10.00 7.01 -18.52
CA ASP A 474 -11.28 7.65 -18.18
C ASP A 474 -12.47 6.66 -18.24
N GLU A 475 -12.42 5.67 -19.13
CA GLU A 475 -13.41 4.60 -19.18
C GLU A 475 -13.24 3.64 -18.02
N ASP A 476 -12.00 3.25 -17.67
CA ASP A 476 -11.77 2.36 -16.54
C ASP A 476 -12.25 3.00 -15.22
N GLU A 477 -12.13 4.31 -15.06
CA GLU A 477 -12.62 5.03 -13.89
C GLU A 477 -14.12 4.90 -13.68
N LYS A 478 -14.91 4.93 -14.75
CA LYS A 478 -16.37 4.76 -14.69
C LYS A 478 -16.79 3.36 -14.27
N HIS A 479 -15.92 2.36 -14.45
CA HIS A 479 -16.21 0.96 -14.12
C HIS A 479 -15.56 0.52 -12.81
N GLU A 480 -14.84 1.41 -12.10
CA GLU A 480 -14.27 1.08 -10.80
C GLU A 480 -15.41 1.03 -9.77
N PRO A 481 -15.57 -0.08 -9.02
CA PRO A 481 -16.67 -0.22 -8.06
C PRO A 481 -16.59 0.91 -7.01
N GLU A 482 -17.71 1.59 -6.77
CA GLU A 482 -17.81 2.57 -5.69
C GLU A 482 -17.49 1.88 -4.35
N PRO A 483 -16.88 2.59 -3.37
CA PRO A 483 -16.74 2.04 -2.03
C PRO A 483 -18.10 1.55 -1.54
N GLU A 484 -18.18 0.29 -1.09
CA GLU A 484 -19.34 -0.15 -0.31
C GLU A 484 -19.55 0.88 0.83
N PRO A 485 -20.79 1.34 1.06
CA PRO A 485 -21.06 2.21 2.19
C PRO A 485 -20.59 1.49 3.46
N GLU A 486 -19.80 2.18 4.28
CA GLU A 486 -19.46 1.65 5.61
C GLU A 486 -20.78 1.28 6.30
N PRO A 487 -20.90 0.09 6.92
CA PRO A 487 -22.07 -0.22 7.70
C PRO A 487 -22.27 0.93 8.69
N GLU A 488 -23.44 1.56 8.65
CA GLU A 488 -23.77 2.63 9.59
C GLU A 488 -23.42 2.14 11.00
N PRO A 489 -22.74 2.96 11.83
CA PRO A 489 -22.49 2.57 13.20
C PRO A 489 -23.83 2.17 13.80
N GLU A 490 -23.95 0.93 14.26
CA GLU A 490 -25.20 0.43 14.82
C GLU A 490 -25.72 1.48 15.80
N PRO A 491 -26.98 1.94 15.64
CA PRO A 491 -27.52 2.95 16.53
C PRO A 491 -27.37 2.42 17.95
N ILE A 492 -26.65 3.17 18.78
CA ILE A 492 -26.47 2.85 20.20
C ILE A 492 -27.88 2.55 20.72
N PRO A 493 -28.17 1.29 21.14
CA PRO A 493 -29.50 0.94 21.59
C PRO A 493 -29.84 1.91 22.73
N PRO A 494 -31.02 2.54 22.73
CA PRO A 494 -31.34 3.53 23.73
C PRO A 494 -31.12 2.91 25.11
N MET A 495 -30.20 3.49 25.88
CA MET A 495 -29.92 3.19 27.28
C MET A 495 -31.13 3.58 28.15
N VAL A 496 -32.28 2.97 27.90
CA VAL A 496 -33.53 3.19 28.62
C VAL A 496 -33.98 1.90 29.32
N GLY A 497 -33.47 0.73 28.93
CA GLY A 497 -33.78 -0.55 29.59
C GLY A 497 -33.06 -0.77 30.92
N THR A 498 -31.78 -0.41 31.01
CA THR A 498 -30.94 -0.71 32.19
C THR A 498 -31.05 0.32 33.31
N LEU A 499 -31.30 1.60 33.00
CA LEU A 499 -31.58 2.62 34.03
C LEU A 499 -32.91 2.38 34.75
N SER A 500 -33.95 1.91 34.04
CA SER A 500 -35.26 1.61 34.65
C SER A 500 -35.18 0.45 35.63
N HIS A 501 -34.38 -0.58 35.32
CA HIS A 501 -34.18 -1.71 36.22
C HIS A 501 -33.39 -1.31 37.47
N TYR A 502 -32.31 -0.54 37.35
CA TYR A 502 -31.53 -0.08 38.51
C TYR A 502 -32.29 0.93 39.39
N ILE A 503 -33.14 1.78 38.80
CA ILE A 503 -34.02 2.69 39.55
C ILE A 503 -35.11 1.89 40.29
N GLN A 504 -35.73 0.89 39.68
CA GLN A 504 -36.72 0.04 40.36
C GLN A 504 -36.10 -0.81 41.49
N THR A 505 -34.90 -1.34 41.29
CA THR A 505 -34.19 -2.11 42.33
C THR A 505 -33.72 -1.20 43.47
N ALA A 506 -33.30 0.04 43.19
CA ALA A 506 -32.97 1.03 44.23
C ALA A 506 -34.20 1.50 45.04
N ILE A 507 -35.39 1.54 44.41
CA ILE A 507 -36.66 1.84 45.09
C ILE A 507 -37.12 0.67 45.97
N GLN A 508 -36.94 -0.58 45.55
CA GLN A 508 -37.26 -1.76 46.37
C GLN A 508 -36.33 -1.92 47.59
N VAL A 509 -35.05 -1.57 47.47
CA VAL A 509 -34.09 -1.66 48.59
C VAL A 509 -34.31 -0.54 49.62
N LYS A 510 -34.81 0.64 49.23
CA LYS A 510 -35.22 1.70 50.17
C LYS A 510 -36.58 1.45 50.86
N GLY A 511 -37.39 0.51 50.35
CA GLY A 511 -38.68 0.13 50.94
C GLY A 511 -38.61 -0.70 52.23
N TYR A 512 -37.42 -1.17 52.63
CA TYR A 512 -37.24 -2.07 53.79
C TYR A 512 -36.66 -1.40 55.05
N HIS A 513 -36.57 -0.07 55.10
CA HIS A 513 -35.99 0.64 56.25
C HIS A 513 -36.85 1.78 56.81
N GLY A 514 -38.17 1.54 56.98
CA GLY A 514 -39.09 2.55 57.49
C GLY A 514 -40.32 2.00 58.19
N MET A 515 -40.19 0.93 59.00
CA MET A 515 -41.26 0.50 59.91
C MET A 515 -41.10 1.16 61.28
N LEU A 516 -41.31 2.48 61.35
CA LEU A 516 -41.46 3.20 62.60
C LEU A 516 -42.63 4.18 62.48
N LYS A 517 -43.74 3.80 63.16
CA LYS A 517 -44.88 4.57 63.65
C LYS A 517 -44.99 6.04 63.20
N THR A 518 -46.12 6.40 62.58
CA THR A 518 -46.84 7.64 62.90
C THR A 518 -48.31 7.57 62.48
N GLN A 519 -49.19 7.93 63.42
CA GLN A 519 -50.60 8.26 63.22
C GLN A 519 -50.73 9.59 62.45
N GLY A 520 -51.78 9.69 61.64
CA GLY A 520 -52.64 10.90 61.61
C GLY A 520 -52.36 11.99 60.56
N ALA A 521 -53.44 12.27 59.81
CA ALA A 521 -53.86 13.57 59.26
C ALA A 521 -53.26 14.07 57.92
N ASP A 522 -54.04 13.84 56.86
CA ASP A 522 -54.73 14.81 55.99
C ASP A 522 -54.03 16.01 55.31
N LEU A 523 -54.51 16.21 54.07
CA LEU A 523 -54.70 17.43 53.26
C LEU A 523 -53.66 17.79 52.16
N ASP A 524 -54.10 17.50 50.92
CA ASP A 524 -54.22 18.37 49.73
C ASP A 524 -53.07 19.28 49.29
N PHE A 525 -52.67 19.19 48.00
CA PHE A 525 -52.97 20.23 46.99
C PHE A 525 -52.62 19.81 45.53
N VAL A 526 -53.68 19.81 44.72
CA VAL A 526 -53.89 20.06 43.28
C VAL A 526 -52.69 20.23 42.32
N THR A 527 -52.73 19.39 41.28
CA THR A 527 -52.03 19.39 39.99
C THR A 527 -52.66 20.34 38.96
N HIS A 528 -51.86 20.98 38.10
CA HIS A 528 -52.22 21.40 36.74
C HIS A 528 -50.97 21.49 35.85
N PHE A 529 -50.93 20.74 34.74
CA PHE A 529 -50.47 21.19 33.42
C PHE A 529 -50.82 20.13 32.36
N THR A 530 -51.59 20.55 31.36
CA THR A 530 -52.10 19.78 30.22
C THR A 530 -51.18 19.92 29.00
N PHE A 531 -51.02 18.85 28.23
CA PHE A 531 -50.50 18.86 26.85
C PHE A 531 -51.62 18.46 25.88
N SER A 532 -51.75 19.18 24.77
CA SER A 532 -52.76 18.94 23.72
C SER A 532 -52.07 18.41 22.45
N TYR A 533 -52.68 17.39 21.86
CA TYR A 533 -52.35 16.75 20.59
C TYR A 533 -53.50 17.04 19.62
N TYR A 534 -53.23 17.36 18.36
CA TYR A 534 -54.12 17.03 17.22
C TYR A 534 -53.32 17.02 15.92
N GLY A 535 -53.60 16.03 15.07
CA GLY A 535 -53.11 15.89 13.71
C GLY A 535 -54.18 16.12 12.65
N ASP A 536 -53.78 15.98 11.39
CA ASP A 536 -54.52 15.67 10.14
C ASP A 536 -53.42 15.63 9.04
N HIS A 537 -53.34 14.73 8.05
CA HIS A 537 -54.30 13.95 7.27
C HIS A 537 -53.83 12.52 6.97
#